data_AF-A0A2V4MM33-F1
#
_entry.id   AF-A0A2V4MM33-F1
#
_cell.length_a   1.000
_cell.length_b   1.000
_cell.length_c   1.000
_cell.angle_alpha   90.00
_cell.angle_beta   90.00
_cell.angle_gamma   90.00
#
_symmetry.space_group_name_H-M   'P 1'
#
loop_
_entity.id
_entity.type
_entity.pdbx_description
1 polymer ?
#
loop_
_entity_poly.entity_id
_entity_poly.type
_entity_poly.pdbx_seq_one_letter_code
_entity_poly.pdbx_strand_id
1 'polypeptide(L)'
;MLTRRHFIATGTALFSTPIAPPVLASTWPTASQKAAWDAQVTPANFDLETSNPWGLQPRFLPRRVEARAGLTPGDIHVDAVARYLYHIEEGGTAMRYGVAIARGNLYEPGTYTIRRKVEWPHWTPTKSMIERNPEYAQFEDGQEPGPTNPLGSRALYLFVGQRDTYLRIHGSPQSRSIGGRASSGCVRMVMAHINELYPKVAVGSTAHLYSAEDSVTARS
;
A
#
# COMPACT_ATOMS: atom_id res chain seq x y z
N MET A 1 -60.86 65.73 3.95
CA MET A 1 -60.67 64.31 4.33
C MET A 1 -60.19 63.55 3.11
N LEU A 2 -58.96 63.03 3.10
CA LEU A 2 -58.45 62.00 2.19
C LEU A 2 -57.12 61.48 2.78
N THR A 3 -57.12 60.23 3.23
CA THR A 3 -56.02 59.52 3.90
C THR A 3 -55.09 58.88 2.86
N ARG A 4 -53.76 59.05 2.98
CA ARG A 4 -52.77 58.32 2.17
C ARG A 4 -51.96 57.34 3.03
N ARG A 5 -51.80 56.15 2.46
CA ARG A 5 -51.50 54.86 3.08
C ARG A 5 -50.00 54.70 3.36
N HIS A 6 -49.72 53.97 4.44
CA HIS A 6 -48.39 53.51 4.83
C HIS A 6 -47.86 52.47 3.83
N PHE A 7 -46.57 52.57 3.49
CA PHE A 7 -45.82 51.57 2.75
C PHE A 7 -45.01 50.76 3.76
N ILE A 8 -45.31 49.48 3.94
CA ILE A 8 -44.47 48.55 4.71
C ILE A 8 -43.55 47.86 3.71
N ALA A 9 -42.24 48.14 3.81
CA ALA A 9 -41.22 47.41 3.08
C ALA A 9 -40.83 46.16 3.89
N THR A 10 -41.22 44.99 3.40
CA THR A 10 -40.78 43.70 3.96
C THR A 10 -39.43 43.35 3.35
N GLY A 11 -38.34 43.49 4.11
CA GLY A 11 -37.01 43.07 3.71
C GLY A 11 -36.83 41.56 3.90
N THR A 12 -36.74 40.80 2.82
CA THR A 12 -36.29 39.39 2.84
C THR A 12 -34.78 39.34 3.05
N ALA A 13 -34.34 38.92 4.23
CA ALA A 13 -32.95 38.56 4.48
C ALA A 13 -32.66 37.21 3.80
N LEU A 14 -31.84 37.23 2.75
CA LEU A 14 -31.30 36.03 2.12
C LEU A 14 -30.16 35.50 2.99
N PHE A 15 -30.40 34.41 3.73
CA PHE A 15 -29.34 33.65 4.38
C PHE A 15 -28.64 32.78 3.33
N SER A 16 -27.44 33.17 2.93
CA SER A 16 -26.57 32.35 2.09
C SER A 16 -25.99 31.22 2.94
N THR A 17 -26.28 29.98 2.61
CA THR A 17 -25.63 28.81 3.21
C THR A 17 -24.15 28.80 2.80
N PRO A 18 -23.18 28.74 3.73
CA PRO A 18 -21.79 28.64 3.35
C PRO A 18 -21.55 27.34 2.59
N ILE A 19 -20.96 27.44 1.41
CA ILE A 19 -20.47 26.29 0.64
C ILE A 19 -19.27 25.75 1.43
N ALA A 20 -19.40 24.56 2.00
CA ALA A 20 -18.29 23.89 2.65
C ALA A 20 -17.20 23.59 1.60
N PRO A 21 -15.92 23.89 1.88
CA PRO A 21 -14.84 23.56 0.95
C PRO A 21 -14.71 22.03 0.82
N PRO A 22 -14.21 21.53 -0.32
CA PRO A 22 -13.96 20.10 -0.50
C PRO A 22 -12.99 19.58 0.56
N VAL A 23 -13.30 18.42 1.16
CA VAL A 23 -12.48 17.77 2.18
C VAL A 23 -11.41 16.95 1.47
N LEU A 24 -10.22 17.53 1.29
CA LEU A 24 -9.04 16.82 0.79
C LEU A 24 -8.47 15.92 1.89
N ALA A 25 -8.02 14.71 1.52
CA ALA A 25 -7.36 13.84 2.48
C ALA A 25 -6.03 14.47 2.92
N SER A 26 -5.91 14.81 4.21
CA SER A 26 -4.81 15.63 4.71
C SER A 26 -4.41 15.32 6.15
N THR A 27 -5.11 14.39 6.81
CA THR A 27 -4.86 14.11 8.22
C THR A 27 -3.80 13.02 8.39
N TRP A 28 -2.83 13.27 9.26
CA TRP A 28 -1.84 12.25 9.63
C TRP A 28 -2.17 11.67 11.01
N PRO A 29 -2.20 10.34 11.15
CA PRO A 29 -2.54 9.70 12.41
C PRO A 29 -1.46 9.97 13.45
N THR A 30 -1.88 10.18 14.69
CA THR A 30 -0.98 10.29 15.84
C THR A 30 -0.29 8.94 16.11
N ALA A 31 0.79 8.95 16.90
CA ALA A 31 1.46 7.72 17.30
C ALA A 31 0.51 6.74 18.04
N SER A 32 -0.39 7.26 18.88
CA SER A 32 -1.38 6.44 19.60
C SER A 32 -2.41 5.82 18.65
N GLN A 33 -2.89 6.56 17.65
CA GLN A 33 -3.79 6.03 16.63
C GLN A 33 -3.11 4.93 15.80
N LYS A 34 -1.85 5.15 15.38
CA LYS A 34 -1.08 4.13 14.66
C LYS A 34 -0.91 2.85 15.48
N ALA A 35 -0.56 2.98 16.76
CA ALA A 35 -0.42 1.84 17.67
C ALA A 35 -1.74 1.08 17.85
N ALA A 36 -2.87 1.80 17.98
CA ALA A 36 -4.19 1.19 18.08
C ALA A 36 -4.55 0.41 16.80
N TRP A 37 -4.28 0.96 15.62
CA TRP A 37 -4.51 0.26 14.37
C TRP A 37 -3.55 -0.90 14.14
N ASP A 38 -2.29 -0.79 14.56
CA ASP A 38 -1.34 -1.90 14.50
C ASP A 38 -1.81 -3.06 15.37
N ALA A 39 -2.33 -2.79 16.57
CA ALA A 39 -2.95 -3.79 17.45
C ALA A 39 -4.24 -4.38 16.85
N GLN A 40 -4.99 -3.61 16.05
CA GLN A 40 -6.19 -4.10 15.36
C GLN A 40 -5.86 -5.08 14.23
N VAL A 41 -4.79 -4.84 13.46
CA VAL A 41 -4.43 -5.66 12.29
C VAL A 41 -3.42 -6.77 12.58
N THR A 42 -2.86 -6.77 13.79
CA THR A 42 -1.94 -7.79 14.29
C THR A 42 -2.67 -8.70 15.27
N PRO A 43 -2.74 -10.03 15.02
CA PRO A 43 -3.42 -10.95 15.92
C PRO A 43 -2.83 -10.95 17.33
N ALA A 44 -3.64 -11.28 18.34
CA ALA A 44 -3.12 -11.54 19.68
C ALA A 44 -2.15 -12.74 19.65
N ASN A 45 -1.04 -12.65 20.40
CA ASN A 45 0.03 -13.66 20.42
C ASN A 45 0.60 -13.96 19.03
N PHE A 46 0.69 -12.93 18.18
CA PHE A 46 1.20 -13.09 16.81
C PHE A 46 2.62 -13.64 16.80
N ASP A 47 2.78 -14.74 16.08
CA ASP A 47 4.05 -15.33 15.69
C ASP A 47 4.15 -15.29 14.16
N LEU A 48 5.25 -14.75 13.66
CA LEU A 48 5.43 -14.43 12.24
C LEU A 48 5.35 -15.68 11.33
N GLU A 49 5.85 -16.82 11.78
CA GLU A 49 5.98 -18.03 10.94
C GLU A 49 4.77 -18.97 11.09
N THR A 50 4.02 -18.87 12.19
CA THR A 50 2.95 -19.84 12.52
C THR A 50 1.55 -19.25 12.60
N SER A 51 1.37 -17.96 12.90
CA SER A 51 0.04 -17.35 13.02
C SER A 51 -0.64 -17.22 11.65
N ASN A 52 -1.86 -17.76 11.52
CA ASN A 52 -2.60 -17.75 10.26
C ASN A 52 -4.12 -17.54 10.40
N PRO A 53 -4.59 -16.45 11.03
CA PRO A 53 -6.03 -16.15 11.09
C PRO A 53 -6.62 -15.73 9.73
N TRP A 54 -5.77 -15.50 8.73
CA TRP A 54 -6.19 -15.12 7.38
C TRP A 54 -6.52 -16.31 6.48
N GLY A 55 -6.23 -17.54 6.93
CA GLY A 55 -6.47 -18.76 6.15
C GLY A 55 -5.58 -18.87 4.92
N LEU A 56 -4.35 -18.38 4.98
CA LEU A 56 -3.38 -18.52 3.90
C LEU A 56 -3.01 -19.99 3.71
N GLN A 57 -2.69 -20.39 2.47
CA GLN A 57 -2.02 -21.67 2.25
C GLN A 57 -0.67 -21.66 3.00
N PRO A 58 -0.27 -22.75 3.69
CA PRO A 58 0.94 -22.78 4.51
C PRO A 58 2.22 -22.33 3.77
N ARG A 59 2.31 -22.57 2.47
CA ARG A 59 3.46 -22.14 1.65
C ARG A 59 3.66 -20.61 1.59
N PHE A 60 2.60 -19.83 1.82
CA PHE A 60 2.61 -18.38 1.82
C PHE A 60 2.79 -17.76 3.22
N LEU A 61 2.86 -18.57 4.26
CA LEU A 61 3.29 -18.08 5.56
C LEU A 61 4.77 -17.68 5.51
N PRO A 62 5.16 -16.66 6.27
CA PRO A 62 6.54 -16.27 6.40
C PRO A 62 7.40 -17.44 6.85
N ARG A 63 8.60 -17.54 6.30
CA ARG A 63 9.54 -18.59 6.67
C ARG A 63 10.96 -18.12 6.42
N ARG A 64 11.83 -18.35 7.40
CA ARG A 64 13.27 -18.17 7.19
C ARG A 64 13.80 -19.27 6.29
N VAL A 65 14.55 -18.90 5.26
CA VAL A 65 15.16 -19.79 4.28
C VAL A 65 16.62 -19.44 4.07
N GLU A 66 17.41 -20.35 3.51
CA GLU A 66 18.76 -20.03 3.06
C GLU A 66 18.70 -19.04 1.89
N ALA A 67 19.53 -18.00 1.96
CA ALA A 67 19.69 -17.04 0.87
C ALA A 67 20.69 -17.57 -0.15
N ARG A 68 20.51 -17.21 -1.41
CA ARG A 68 21.52 -17.46 -2.43
C ARG A 68 22.78 -16.64 -2.12
N ALA A 69 23.95 -17.22 -2.41
CA ALA A 69 25.21 -16.51 -2.26
C ALA A 69 25.23 -15.25 -3.16
N GLY A 70 25.87 -14.19 -2.66
CA GLY A 70 26.07 -12.93 -3.40
C GLY A 70 24.88 -11.96 -3.36
N LEU A 71 23.81 -12.26 -2.63
CA LEU A 71 22.73 -11.29 -2.37
C LEU A 71 23.11 -10.34 -1.23
N THR A 72 22.69 -9.07 -1.34
CA THR A 72 23.02 -8.01 -0.37
C THR A 72 22.06 -8.05 0.82
N PRO A 73 22.54 -8.15 2.07
CA PRO A 73 21.70 -7.99 3.25
C PRO A 73 20.93 -6.67 3.26
N GLY A 74 19.67 -6.70 3.66
CA GLY A 74 18.77 -5.55 3.67
C GLY A 74 18.05 -5.27 2.33
N ASP A 75 18.46 -5.93 1.25
CA ASP A 75 17.74 -5.84 -0.03
C ASP A 75 16.50 -6.73 -0.04
N ILE A 76 15.58 -6.37 -0.93
CA ILE A 76 14.34 -7.10 -1.17
C ILE A 76 14.38 -7.72 -2.56
N HIS A 77 14.01 -8.99 -2.64
CA HIS A 77 13.86 -9.73 -3.89
C HIS A 77 12.44 -10.25 -4.02
N VAL A 78 11.75 -9.94 -5.11
CA VAL A 78 10.37 -10.37 -5.36
C VAL A 78 10.36 -11.33 -6.53
N ASP A 79 10.03 -12.58 -6.24
CA ASP A 79 9.75 -13.61 -7.23
C ASP A 79 8.25 -13.58 -7.55
N ALA A 80 7.94 -13.03 -8.72
CA ALA A 80 6.57 -12.89 -9.18
C ALA A 80 5.92 -14.23 -9.58
N VAL A 81 6.70 -15.22 -10.01
CA VAL A 81 6.18 -16.54 -10.41
C VAL A 81 5.79 -17.33 -9.16
N ALA A 82 6.70 -17.43 -8.19
CA ALA A 82 6.45 -18.13 -6.93
C ALA A 82 5.51 -17.33 -6.01
N ARG A 83 5.39 -16.02 -6.22
CA ARG A 83 4.64 -15.05 -5.41
C ARG A 83 5.21 -14.95 -4.00
N TYR A 84 6.52 -14.78 -3.96
CA TYR A 84 7.29 -14.57 -2.75
C TYR A 84 8.06 -13.26 -2.78
N LEU A 85 8.16 -12.65 -1.60
CA LEU A 85 9.12 -11.59 -1.32
C LEU A 85 10.16 -12.17 -0.36
N TYR A 86 11.44 -11.93 -0.63
CA TYR A 86 12.55 -12.31 0.22
C TYR A 86 13.21 -11.03 0.72
N HIS A 87 13.33 -10.88 2.03
CA HIS A 87 14.17 -9.87 2.65
C HIS A 87 15.48 -10.53 3.06
N ILE A 88 16.59 -10.10 2.50
CA ILE A 88 17.89 -10.74 2.73
C ILE A 88 18.38 -10.33 4.12
N GLU A 89 18.67 -11.32 4.95
CA GLU A 89 19.18 -11.14 6.30
C GLU A 89 20.70 -11.34 6.30
N GLU A 90 21.37 -10.85 7.33
CA GLU A 90 22.76 -11.24 7.59
C GLU A 90 22.86 -12.74 7.89
N GLY A 91 24.07 -13.31 7.76
CA GLY A 91 24.29 -14.72 8.07
C GLY A 91 23.81 -15.71 7.00
N GLY A 92 23.57 -15.25 5.77
CA GLY A 92 23.27 -16.13 4.63
C GLY A 92 21.83 -16.65 4.59
N THR A 93 20.90 -15.96 5.25
CA THR A 93 19.48 -16.31 5.27
C THR A 93 18.62 -15.21 4.67
N ALA A 94 17.36 -15.52 4.39
CA ALA A 94 16.36 -14.55 4.02
C ALA A 94 15.04 -14.89 4.70
N MET A 95 14.32 -13.85 5.13
CA MET A 95 12.92 -14.02 5.50
C MET A 95 12.06 -13.98 4.23
N ARG A 96 11.43 -15.11 3.89
CA ARG A 96 10.51 -15.23 2.77
C ARG A 96 9.09 -14.95 3.24
N TYR A 97 8.33 -14.17 2.49
CA TYR A 97 6.93 -13.83 2.73
C TYR A 97 6.07 -14.20 1.51
N GLY A 98 4.85 -14.70 1.72
CA GLY A 98 3.84 -14.76 0.66
C GLY A 98 3.34 -13.37 0.28
N VAL A 99 3.21 -13.11 -1.01
CA VAL A 99 2.71 -11.82 -1.54
C VAL A 99 1.62 -12.02 -2.60
N ALA A 100 0.85 -10.96 -2.87
CA ALA A 100 0.08 -10.86 -4.10
C ALA A 100 0.79 -9.92 -5.07
N ILE A 101 0.77 -10.28 -6.35
CA ILE A 101 1.37 -9.48 -7.43
C ILE A 101 0.31 -8.89 -8.35
N ALA A 102 0.76 -8.11 -9.33
CA ALA A 102 -0.12 -7.47 -10.29
C ALA A 102 -0.78 -8.45 -11.26
N ARG A 103 -1.96 -8.06 -11.74
CA ARG A 103 -2.72 -8.79 -12.76
C ARG A 103 -2.12 -8.55 -14.15
N GLY A 104 -2.10 -9.61 -14.96
CA GLY A 104 -1.71 -9.52 -16.38
C GLY A 104 -0.41 -8.75 -16.59
N ASN A 105 -0.48 -7.77 -17.50
CA ASN A 105 0.59 -6.88 -17.93
C ASN A 105 0.85 -5.67 -17.02
N LEU A 106 0.21 -5.58 -15.85
CA LEU A 106 0.42 -4.47 -14.92
C LEU A 106 1.67 -4.64 -14.04
N TYR A 107 2.32 -5.81 -14.09
CA TYR A 107 3.54 -6.06 -13.32
C TYR A 107 4.75 -5.53 -14.08
N GLU A 108 5.47 -4.60 -13.47
CA GLU A 108 6.71 -4.04 -14.03
C GLU A 108 7.92 -4.65 -13.32
N PRO A 109 8.65 -5.59 -13.95
CA PRO A 109 9.91 -6.08 -13.40
C PRO A 109 11.00 -5.02 -13.52
N GLY A 110 11.95 -5.03 -12.59
CA GLY A 110 13.02 -4.07 -12.57
C GLY A 110 13.80 -4.03 -11.26
N THR A 111 14.74 -3.10 -11.19
CA THR A 111 15.52 -2.80 -9.99
C THR A 111 15.18 -1.39 -9.53
N TYR A 112 14.78 -1.26 -8.28
CA TYR A 112 14.28 -0.01 -7.70
C TYR A 112 14.98 0.32 -6.39
N THR A 113 15.07 1.59 -6.06
CA THR A 113 15.55 2.04 -4.74
C THR A 113 14.37 2.37 -3.85
N ILE A 114 14.41 1.90 -2.60
CA ILE A 114 13.42 2.27 -1.57
C ILE A 114 13.82 3.63 -1.00
N ARG A 115 13.15 4.69 -1.42
CA ARG A 115 13.50 6.07 -1.00
C ARG A 115 12.57 6.67 0.04
N ARG A 116 11.40 6.09 0.19
CA ARG A 116 10.40 6.55 1.15
C ARG A 116 9.71 5.36 1.76
N LYS A 117 9.44 5.49 3.05
CA LYS A 117 8.71 4.52 3.85
C LYS A 117 7.67 5.28 4.65
N VAL A 118 6.44 4.76 4.71
CA VAL A 118 5.34 5.39 5.45
C VAL A 118 4.57 4.34 6.23
N GLU A 119 4.26 4.68 7.47
CA GLU A 119 3.29 3.98 8.30
C GLU A 119 1.93 4.63 8.14
N TRP A 120 0.90 3.80 7.92
CA TRP A 120 -0.47 4.23 7.68
C TRP A 120 -0.52 5.35 6.61
N PRO A 121 -0.13 5.05 5.36
CA PRO A 121 -0.12 6.03 4.28
C PRO A 121 -1.53 6.42 3.83
N HIS A 122 -1.64 7.64 3.31
CA HIS A 122 -2.72 8.02 2.41
C HIS A 122 -2.63 7.24 1.11
N TRP A 123 -3.76 7.02 0.44
CA TRP A 123 -3.80 6.39 -0.87
C TRP A 123 -4.54 7.28 -1.88
N THR A 124 -3.94 7.50 -3.04
CA THR A 124 -4.59 8.17 -4.16
C THR A 124 -4.49 7.26 -5.38
N PRO A 125 -5.60 6.91 -6.06
CA PRO A 125 -5.57 6.15 -7.29
C PRO A 125 -4.87 6.95 -8.39
N THR A 126 -4.16 6.26 -9.29
CA THR A 126 -3.64 6.91 -10.49
C THR A 126 -4.76 7.18 -11.49
N LYS A 127 -4.56 8.11 -12.42
CA LYS A 127 -5.51 8.34 -13.52
C LYS A 127 -5.84 7.06 -14.28
N SER A 128 -4.82 6.23 -14.57
CA SER A 128 -5.03 4.95 -15.24
C SER A 128 -5.82 3.94 -14.39
N MET A 129 -5.76 4.02 -13.05
CA MET A 129 -6.63 3.21 -12.19
C MET A 129 -8.08 3.68 -12.28
N ILE A 130 -8.33 4.99 -12.30
CA ILE A 130 -9.67 5.57 -12.44
C ILE A 130 -10.26 5.23 -13.82
N GLU A 131 -9.48 5.36 -14.90
CA GLU A 131 -9.92 5.00 -16.25
C GLU A 131 -10.36 3.53 -16.35
N ARG A 132 -9.61 2.61 -15.73
CA ARG A 132 -9.96 1.18 -15.70
C ARG A 132 -11.12 0.87 -14.74
N ASN A 133 -11.25 1.62 -13.67
CA ASN A 133 -12.29 1.43 -12.66
C ASN A 133 -12.82 2.80 -12.18
N PRO A 134 -13.85 3.33 -12.83
CA PRO A 134 -14.37 4.67 -12.56
C PRO A 134 -14.85 4.90 -11.12
N GLU A 135 -15.19 3.83 -10.39
CA GLU A 135 -15.58 3.93 -8.98
C GLU A 135 -14.48 4.54 -8.09
N TYR A 136 -13.20 4.44 -8.52
CA TYR A 136 -12.08 5.03 -7.81
C TYR A 136 -12.01 6.55 -7.91
N ALA A 137 -12.78 7.19 -8.80
CA ALA A 137 -12.84 8.65 -8.89
C ALA A 137 -13.27 9.29 -7.56
N GLN A 138 -14.08 8.60 -6.73
CA GLN A 138 -14.46 9.08 -5.40
C GLN A 138 -13.26 9.28 -4.45
N PHE A 139 -12.10 8.71 -4.78
CA PHE A 139 -10.86 8.82 -4.00
C PHE A 139 -9.78 9.64 -4.72
N GLU A 140 -10.13 10.41 -5.76
CA GLU A 140 -9.15 11.20 -6.53
C GLU A 140 -8.43 12.25 -5.68
N ASP A 141 -9.10 12.75 -4.64
CA ASP A 141 -8.55 13.65 -3.62
C ASP A 141 -7.82 12.92 -2.47
N GLY A 142 -7.65 11.60 -2.62
CA GLY A 142 -7.03 10.72 -1.65
C GLY A 142 -8.02 10.07 -0.68
N GLN A 143 -7.61 8.92 -0.17
CA GLN A 143 -8.24 8.21 0.94
C GLN A 143 -7.36 8.35 2.17
N GLU A 144 -7.99 8.70 3.29
CA GLU A 144 -7.35 8.86 4.59
C GLU A 144 -6.68 7.55 5.07
N PRO A 145 -5.64 7.64 5.92
CA PRO A 145 -5.02 6.50 6.57
C PRO A 145 -6.00 5.66 7.39
N GLY A 146 -5.79 4.34 7.41
CA GLY A 146 -6.49 3.47 8.34
C GLY A 146 -6.60 2.02 7.89
N PRO A 147 -7.20 1.13 8.71
CA PRO A 147 -7.26 -0.31 8.46
C PRO A 147 -7.93 -0.73 7.15
N THR A 148 -8.78 0.12 6.58
CA THR A 148 -9.49 -0.14 5.31
C THR A 148 -8.78 0.46 4.09
N ASN A 149 -7.70 1.22 4.29
CA ASN A 149 -6.95 1.85 3.22
C ASN A 149 -6.30 0.78 2.30
N PRO A 150 -6.38 0.90 0.97
CA PRO A 150 -5.80 -0.06 0.03
C PRO A 150 -4.29 -0.28 0.15
N LEU A 151 -3.54 0.72 0.64
CA LEU A 151 -2.11 0.60 0.93
C LEU A 151 -1.82 -0.05 2.29
N GLY A 152 -2.83 -0.21 3.13
CA GLY A 152 -2.76 -0.86 4.42
C GLY A 152 -1.85 -0.17 5.44
N SER A 153 -1.24 -0.97 6.31
CA SER A 153 -0.51 -0.48 7.48
C SER A 153 0.84 0.14 7.16
N ARG A 154 1.52 -0.30 6.10
CA ARG A 154 2.89 0.11 5.73
C ARG A 154 3.03 0.17 4.22
N ALA A 155 3.84 1.11 3.73
CA ALA A 155 4.24 1.18 2.33
C ALA A 155 5.72 1.55 2.16
N LEU A 156 6.41 0.78 1.31
CA LEU A 156 7.75 1.04 0.80
C LEU A 156 7.61 1.54 -0.64
N TYR A 157 8.10 2.74 -0.91
CA TYR A 157 7.93 3.40 -2.19
C TYR A 157 9.15 3.15 -3.08
N LEU A 158 8.90 2.65 -4.29
CA LEU A 158 9.93 2.26 -5.23
C LEU A 158 10.24 3.40 -6.19
N PHE A 159 11.53 3.69 -6.35
CA PHE A 159 12.01 4.80 -7.19
C PHE A 159 13.00 4.30 -8.24
N VAL A 160 13.03 5.01 -9.37
CA VAL A 160 14.12 4.96 -10.35
C VAL A 160 14.79 6.33 -10.38
N GLY A 161 16.04 6.41 -9.94
CA GLY A 161 16.68 7.70 -9.67
C GLY A 161 15.86 8.50 -8.66
N GLN A 162 15.47 9.72 -9.03
CA GLN A 162 14.62 10.61 -8.22
C GLN A 162 13.10 10.45 -8.48
N ARG A 163 12.69 9.62 -9.45
CA ARG A 163 11.30 9.48 -9.88
C ARG A 163 10.56 8.42 -9.08
N ASP A 164 9.43 8.78 -8.47
CA ASP A 164 8.47 7.80 -7.92
C ASP A 164 7.84 7.02 -9.09
N THR A 165 7.93 5.69 -9.05
CA THR A 165 7.42 4.83 -10.14
C THR A 165 5.92 4.56 -10.06
N TYR A 166 5.27 5.00 -8.99
CA TYR A 166 3.92 4.56 -8.64
C TYR A 166 3.81 3.07 -8.21
N LEU A 167 4.95 2.37 -8.09
CA LEU A 167 5.03 1.00 -7.53
C LEU A 167 5.40 1.01 -6.05
N ARG A 168 4.81 0.07 -5.31
CA ARG A 168 4.95 -0.02 -3.85
C ARG A 168 5.03 -1.48 -3.43
N ILE A 169 5.75 -1.74 -2.35
CA ILE A 169 5.56 -2.92 -1.52
C ILE A 169 4.75 -2.46 -0.31
N HIS A 170 3.54 -2.98 -0.13
CA HIS A 170 2.62 -2.43 0.86
C HIS A 170 1.71 -3.48 1.50
N GLY A 171 1.10 -3.13 2.64
CA GLY A 171 0.11 -3.97 3.31
C GLY A 171 -1.23 -3.98 2.57
N SER A 172 -2.11 -4.92 2.86
CA SER A 172 -3.44 -4.93 2.26
C SER A 172 -4.51 -5.40 3.24
N PRO A 173 -5.70 -4.76 3.25
CA PRO A 173 -6.85 -5.26 4.00
C PRO A 173 -7.40 -6.56 3.41
N GLN A 174 -7.04 -6.87 2.17
CA GLN A 174 -7.50 -8.06 1.44
C GLN A 174 -6.46 -9.19 1.55
N SER A 175 -6.22 -9.71 2.75
CA SER A 175 -5.24 -10.79 3.00
C SER A 175 -5.51 -12.05 2.19
N ARG A 176 -6.78 -12.33 1.85
CA ARG A 176 -7.16 -13.47 0.98
C ARG A 176 -6.61 -13.35 -0.45
N SER A 177 -6.15 -12.17 -0.87
CA SER A 177 -5.51 -11.98 -2.18
C SER A 177 -4.08 -12.50 -2.25
N ILE A 178 -3.44 -12.76 -1.10
CA ILE A 178 -2.06 -13.23 -1.01
C ILE A 178 -1.92 -14.59 -1.69
N GLY A 179 -0.88 -14.72 -2.51
CA GLY A 179 -0.73 -15.85 -3.41
C GLY A 179 -1.54 -15.73 -4.70
N GLY A 180 -2.23 -14.62 -4.94
CA GLY A 180 -2.95 -14.34 -6.18
C GLY A 180 -2.26 -13.31 -7.08
N ARG A 181 -2.86 -13.10 -8.26
CA ARG A 181 -2.62 -11.93 -9.12
C ARG A 181 -3.80 -10.99 -8.95
N ALA A 182 -3.64 -9.92 -8.16
CA ALA A 182 -4.76 -9.11 -7.70
C ALA A 182 -4.51 -7.60 -7.72
N SER A 183 -3.27 -7.15 -7.87
CA SER A 183 -2.93 -5.75 -7.75
C SER A 183 -2.90 -5.02 -9.10
N SER A 184 -2.92 -3.69 -9.03
CA SER A 184 -2.78 -2.78 -10.17
C SER A 184 -1.31 -2.40 -10.47
N GLY A 185 -0.35 -3.21 -10.01
CA GLY A 185 1.09 -3.02 -10.25
C GLY A 185 1.99 -3.28 -9.04
N CYS A 186 1.46 -3.05 -7.84
CA CYS A 186 2.21 -3.14 -6.58
C CYS A 186 2.35 -4.56 -6.03
N VAL A 187 3.26 -4.75 -5.07
CA VAL A 187 3.40 -5.98 -4.28
C VAL A 187 2.61 -5.83 -2.98
N ARG A 188 1.62 -6.70 -2.76
CA ARG A 188 0.76 -6.67 -1.57
C ARG A 188 1.16 -7.73 -0.56
N MET A 189 1.16 -7.36 0.71
CA MET A 189 1.47 -8.21 1.84
C MET A 189 0.31 -8.22 2.84
N VAL A 190 0.24 -9.25 3.68
CA VAL A 190 -0.56 -9.19 4.91
C VAL A 190 -0.02 -8.04 5.79
N MET A 191 -0.91 -7.25 6.38
CA MET A 191 -0.52 -6.09 7.20
C MET A 191 0.41 -6.47 8.35
N ALA A 192 0.11 -7.54 9.11
CA ALA A 192 0.99 -8.03 10.17
C ALA A 192 2.39 -8.44 9.65
N HIS A 193 2.46 -9.07 8.48
CA HIS A 193 3.75 -9.48 7.89
C HIS A 193 4.59 -8.27 7.46
N ILE A 194 3.98 -7.25 6.84
CA ILE A 194 4.72 -6.05 6.46
C ILE A 194 5.05 -5.18 7.67
N ASN A 195 4.26 -5.21 8.75
CA ASN A 195 4.61 -4.55 10.00
C ASN A 195 5.94 -5.10 10.55
N GLU A 196 6.15 -6.42 10.43
CA GLU A 196 7.42 -7.08 10.80
C GLU A 196 8.56 -6.78 9.83
N LEU A 197 8.29 -6.72 8.52
CA LEU A 197 9.31 -6.42 7.50
C LEU A 197 9.77 -4.96 7.57
N TYR A 198 8.81 -4.04 7.74
CA TYR A 198 9.02 -2.60 7.59
C TYR A 198 10.21 -2.06 8.40
N PRO A 199 10.39 -2.32 9.70
CA PRO A 199 11.53 -1.80 10.45
C PRO A 199 12.87 -2.37 10.00
N LYS A 200 12.89 -3.53 9.35
CA LYS A 200 14.11 -4.25 8.91
C LYS A 200 14.68 -3.71 7.59
N VAL A 201 13.87 -2.98 6.81
CA VAL A 201 14.25 -2.43 5.50
C VAL A 201 14.75 -0.99 5.64
N ALA A 202 15.96 -0.68 5.18
CA ALA A 202 16.48 0.68 5.21
C ALA A 202 15.97 1.53 4.04
N VAL A 203 15.92 2.86 4.23
CA VAL A 203 15.88 3.77 3.09
C VAL A 203 17.23 3.70 2.39
N GLY A 204 17.22 3.49 1.07
CA GLY A 204 18.40 3.20 0.27
C GLY A 204 18.52 1.72 -0.14
N SER A 205 17.82 0.80 0.54
CA SER A 205 17.76 -0.61 0.14
C SER A 205 17.24 -0.76 -1.31
N THR A 206 17.75 -1.79 -1.98
CA THR A 206 17.34 -2.13 -3.35
C THR A 206 16.20 -3.14 -3.32
N ALA A 207 15.21 -2.94 -4.18
CA ALA A 207 14.14 -3.89 -4.46
C ALA A 207 14.29 -4.42 -5.89
N HIS A 208 14.54 -5.72 -6.02
CA HIS A 208 14.57 -6.45 -7.28
C HIS A 208 13.23 -7.13 -7.52
N LEU A 209 12.48 -6.69 -8.51
CA LEU A 209 11.24 -7.31 -8.97
C LEU A 209 11.53 -8.14 -10.21
N TYR A 210 11.55 -9.46 -10.06
CA TYR A 210 11.82 -10.39 -11.15
C TYR A 210 10.60 -10.60 -12.04
N SER A 211 10.85 -10.88 -13.32
CA SER A 211 9.79 -11.12 -14.32
C SER A 211 8.74 -12.11 -13.84
N ALA A 212 7.47 -11.81 -14.12
CA ALA A 212 6.33 -12.67 -13.84
C ALA A 212 6.09 -13.73 -14.93
N GLU A 213 6.90 -13.69 -15.99
CA GLU A 213 6.97 -14.64 -17.10
C GLU A 213 8.40 -15.19 -17.14
N ASP A 214 8.59 -16.45 -17.54
CA ASP A 214 9.92 -17.02 -17.78
C ASP A 214 10.66 -16.12 -18.77
N SER A 215 11.54 -15.25 -18.28
CA SER A 215 12.30 -14.35 -19.11
C SER A 215 13.37 -15.14 -19.84
N VAL A 216 12.98 -15.86 -20.89
CA VAL A 216 13.85 -16.22 -22.02
C VAL A 216 13.96 -14.95 -22.87
N THR A 217 14.73 -13.98 -22.39
CA THR A 217 15.35 -13.02 -23.29
C THR A 217 16.83 -13.31 -23.22
N ALA A 218 17.29 -14.10 -24.19
CA ALA A 218 18.69 -14.23 -24.50
C ALA A 218 19.29 -12.83 -24.60
N ARG A 219 20.35 -12.58 -23.82
CA ARG A 219 21.21 -11.43 -24.05
C ARG A 219 21.97 -11.73 -25.35
N SER A 220 21.56 -11.09 -26.44
CA SER A 220 22.39 -10.89 -27.62
C SER A 220 23.33 -9.71 -27.39
#